data_AF-A0A0K6IQ34-F1
#
_entry.id   AF-A0A0K6IQ34-F1
#
_cell.length_a   1.000
_cell.length_b   1.000
_cell.length_c   1.000
_cell.angle_alpha   90.00
_cell.angle_beta   90.00
_cell.angle_gamma   90.00
#
_symmetry.space_group_name_H-M   'P 1'
#
loop_
_entity.id
_entity.type
_entity.pdbx_description
1 polymer ?
#
loop_
_entity_poly.entity_id
_entity_poly.type
_entity_poly.pdbx_seq_one_letter_code
_entity_poly.pdbx_strand_id
1 'polypeptide(L)'
;MIFIDTINRITQLPEREDPTNFRRRRSRTDKDSLTLSEAAAHVQQITLSYENASNLTPTDSIIANMLEAVLQQLDDLNIHVEALSQFAPTNDSWQLTLQTPPLSQEQTKPSYVTSVKDLQKDKQLKRIELHLIGQDKTDKLCLLKFIPHHLSPPLRQALLQLPPKQTLHTPYSAHELELLPLHWAFEIDQDGEAEPLASLYDNNNVPPAHYHPQFNGLQIWFERQEDALPLLISDPRFGYIYLGNYEAYSNREYEPGEEGNFSGSLDTNV
;
A
#
# COMPACT_ATOMS: atom_id res chain seq x y z
N MET A 1 -41.08 -10.67 9.30
CA MET A 1 -42.47 -10.22 9.07
C MET A 1 -43.30 -10.63 10.28
N ILE A 2 -44.27 -9.79 10.67
CA ILE A 2 -45.06 -9.79 11.93
C ILE A 2 -44.38 -9.02 13.06
N PHE A 3 -45.01 -8.12 13.82
CA PHE A 3 -46.00 -7.04 13.63
C PHE A 3 -45.92 -6.23 14.94
N ILE A 4 -46.16 -4.92 14.87
CA ILE A 4 -46.18 -3.98 16.00
C ILE A 4 -47.33 -4.30 16.95
N ASP A 5 -47.11 -4.16 18.26
CA ASP A 5 -48.18 -3.80 19.21
C ASP A 5 -47.89 -2.42 19.83
N THR A 6 -48.94 -1.59 19.81
CA THR A 6 -49.04 -0.23 20.38
C THR A 6 -50.19 -0.22 21.39
N ILE A 7 -50.36 0.90 22.13
CA ILE A 7 -51.59 1.36 22.85
C ILE A 7 -51.64 0.87 24.34
N ASN A 8 -51.83 1.65 25.42
CA ASN A 8 -52.24 3.04 25.67
C ASN A 8 -52.15 3.47 27.18
N ARG A 9 -52.14 4.81 27.40
CA ARG A 9 -52.81 5.67 28.44
C ARG A 9 -52.36 5.56 29.93
N ILE A 10 -51.75 6.60 30.54
CA ILE A 10 -52.15 7.99 30.92
C ILE A 10 -52.73 8.11 32.37
N THR A 11 -52.20 9.12 33.09
CA THR A 11 -52.57 9.74 34.39
C THR A 11 -51.86 9.14 35.61
N GLN A 12 -51.25 9.89 36.54
CA GLN A 12 -51.64 11.17 37.15
C GLN A 12 -50.42 11.99 37.62
N LEU A 13 -50.48 13.32 37.45
CA LEU A 13 -49.71 14.32 38.22
C LEU A 13 -50.48 14.65 39.52
N PRO A 14 -49.80 15.20 40.54
CA PRO A 14 -50.12 16.58 40.89
C PRO A 14 -48.91 17.49 41.15
N GLU A 15 -49.17 18.79 40.95
CA GLU A 15 -48.29 19.95 41.07
C GLU A 15 -47.95 20.36 42.52
N ARG A 16 -46.76 20.97 42.72
CA ARG A 16 -46.62 22.28 43.41
C ARG A 16 -45.18 22.87 43.34
N GLU A 17 -45.07 23.99 42.61
CA GLU A 17 -44.37 25.29 42.89
C GLU A 17 -42.98 25.27 43.59
N ASP A 18 -41.83 25.59 42.97
CA ASP A 18 -41.23 26.86 42.46
C ASP A 18 -40.05 27.31 43.37
N PRO A 19 -39.11 28.20 42.99
CA PRO A 19 -38.42 28.41 41.70
C PRO A 19 -36.89 28.56 41.90
N THR A 20 -36.02 28.09 41.00
CA THR A 20 -34.68 28.70 40.87
C THR A 20 -34.06 28.54 39.48
N ASN A 21 -33.73 29.70 38.91
CA ASN A 21 -32.64 29.97 37.98
C ASN A 21 -32.75 29.44 36.55
N PHE A 22 -33.30 30.32 35.71
CA PHE A 22 -32.92 30.51 34.32
C PHE A 22 -31.42 30.32 34.09
N ARG A 23 -31.06 29.30 33.31
CA ARG A 23 -29.95 29.38 32.34
C ARG A 23 -30.36 28.65 31.08
N ARG A 24 -30.70 29.42 30.04
CA ARG A 24 -30.74 28.96 28.65
C ARG A 24 -29.38 28.35 28.31
N ARG A 25 -29.23 27.04 28.38
CA ARG A 25 -28.23 26.34 27.57
C ARG A 25 -28.86 26.15 26.20
N ARG A 26 -28.42 26.99 25.25
CA ARG A 26 -28.53 26.70 23.84
C ARG A 26 -28.02 25.28 23.64
N SER A 27 -28.88 24.39 23.17
CA SER A 27 -28.50 23.17 22.47
C SER A 27 -27.56 23.59 21.34
N ARG A 28 -26.25 23.53 21.59
CA ARG A 28 -25.29 23.44 20.50
C ARG A 28 -25.51 22.06 19.91
N THR A 29 -25.90 22.03 18.64
CA THR A 29 -25.58 20.95 17.72
C THR A 29 -24.05 20.78 17.76
N ASP A 30 -23.56 19.99 18.72
CA ASP A 30 -22.26 19.35 18.61
C ASP A 30 -22.44 18.35 17.45
N LYS A 31 -22.09 18.79 16.24
CA LYS A 31 -20.91 18.27 15.56
C LYS A 31 -20.87 16.75 15.64
N ASP A 32 -21.72 16.11 14.82
CA ASP A 32 -21.37 14.88 14.12
C ASP A 32 -20.18 15.16 13.18
N SER A 33 -19.05 15.59 13.75
CA SER A 33 -17.77 15.50 13.05
C SER A 33 -17.29 14.08 13.29
N LEU A 34 -17.55 13.20 12.32
CA LEU A 34 -16.76 12.00 12.10
C LEU A 34 -15.29 12.43 12.18
N THR A 35 -14.63 12.14 13.30
CA THR A 35 -13.17 12.22 13.40
C THR A 35 -12.63 11.09 12.55
N LEU A 36 -12.52 11.35 11.24
CA LEU A 36 -11.58 10.62 10.39
C LEU A 36 -10.24 10.71 11.12
N SER A 37 -9.74 9.57 11.56
CA SER A 37 -8.47 9.45 12.29
C SER A 37 -7.39 10.28 11.59
N GLU A 38 -6.48 10.92 12.31
CA GLU A 38 -5.39 11.70 11.71
C GLU A 38 -4.63 10.90 10.63
N ALA A 39 -4.58 9.56 10.75
CA ALA A 39 -4.08 8.65 9.71
C ALA A 39 -4.84 8.73 8.37
N ALA A 40 -6.17 8.84 8.39
CA ALA A 40 -7.00 9.00 7.18
C ALA A 40 -6.82 10.37 6.51
N ALA A 41 -6.32 11.38 7.23
CA ALA A 41 -6.01 12.68 6.64
C ALA A 41 -4.72 12.66 5.80
N HIS A 42 -3.88 11.65 5.97
CA HIS A 42 -2.58 11.50 5.29
C HIS A 42 -2.58 10.44 4.18
N VAL A 43 -3.67 9.66 4.01
CA VAL A 43 -3.82 8.76 2.86
C VAL A 43 -4.00 9.61 1.61
N GLN A 44 -3.03 9.53 0.69
CA GLN A 44 -3.10 10.19 -0.60
C GLN A 44 -3.64 9.21 -1.64
N GLN A 45 -4.45 9.73 -2.56
CA GLN A 45 -4.94 8.99 -3.71
C GLN A 45 -4.03 9.30 -4.89
N ILE A 46 -3.37 8.28 -5.42
CA ILE A 46 -2.51 8.40 -6.60
C ILE A 46 -3.18 7.80 -7.83
N THR A 47 -2.91 8.39 -8.99
CA THR A 47 -3.44 7.88 -10.27
C THR A 47 -2.28 7.45 -11.17
N LEU A 48 -2.34 6.21 -11.66
CA LEU A 48 -1.47 5.68 -12.71
C LEU A 48 -2.24 5.71 -14.04
N SER A 49 -1.55 6.07 -15.12
CA SER A 49 -2.13 6.13 -16.47
C SER A 49 -1.08 5.75 -17.51
N TYR A 50 -1.53 5.47 -18.73
CA TYR A 50 -0.64 5.18 -19.86
C TYR A 50 0.32 6.34 -20.19
N GLU A 51 -0.18 7.58 -20.14
CA GLU A 51 0.61 8.78 -20.46
C GLU A 51 1.86 8.94 -19.58
N ASN A 52 1.79 8.37 -18.37
CA ASN A 52 2.83 8.46 -17.35
C ASN A 52 3.65 7.17 -17.22
N ALA A 53 3.56 6.29 -18.22
CA ALA A 53 4.37 5.09 -18.29
C ALA A 53 5.76 5.42 -18.85
N SER A 54 6.80 5.07 -18.10
CA SER A 54 8.17 5.03 -18.59
C SER A 54 8.50 3.65 -19.16
N ASN A 55 9.57 3.58 -19.98
CA ASN A 55 10.08 2.31 -20.49
C ASN A 55 10.70 1.49 -19.36
N LEU A 56 10.38 0.20 -19.30
CA LEU A 56 10.99 -0.73 -18.36
C LEU A 56 12.51 -0.76 -18.54
N THR A 57 13.23 -0.58 -17.44
CA THR A 57 14.68 -0.64 -17.38
C THR A 57 15.16 -2.01 -16.86
N PRO A 58 16.46 -2.35 -17.02
CA PRO A 58 17.04 -3.51 -16.35
C PRO A 58 16.86 -3.45 -14.83
N THR A 59 16.95 -2.27 -14.23
CA THR A 59 16.72 -2.04 -12.79
C THR A 59 15.31 -2.45 -12.37
N ASP A 60 14.28 -2.05 -13.12
CA ASP A 60 12.89 -2.45 -12.88
C ASP A 60 12.75 -3.97 -12.88
N SER A 61 13.37 -4.61 -13.86
CA SER A 61 13.32 -6.06 -14.00
C SER A 61 14.06 -6.77 -12.84
N ILE A 62 15.17 -6.22 -12.37
CA ILE A 62 15.87 -6.72 -11.18
C ILE A 62 14.97 -6.57 -9.95
N ILE A 63 14.33 -5.42 -9.74
CA ILE A 63 13.43 -5.18 -8.61
C ILE A 63 12.25 -6.16 -8.63
N ALA A 64 11.60 -6.32 -9.79
CA ALA A 64 10.52 -7.27 -9.95
C ALA A 64 10.97 -8.70 -9.57
N ASN A 65 12.14 -9.14 -10.02
CA ASN A 65 12.70 -10.46 -9.67
C ASN A 65 13.05 -10.58 -8.18
N MET A 66 13.57 -9.51 -7.55
CA MET A 66 13.84 -9.50 -6.10
C MET A 66 12.55 -9.68 -5.30
N LEU A 67 11.48 -8.97 -5.68
CA LEU A 67 10.17 -9.07 -5.03
C LEU A 67 9.52 -10.43 -5.31
N GLU A 68 9.60 -10.93 -6.54
CA GLU A 68 9.13 -12.26 -6.93
C GLU A 68 9.75 -13.35 -6.05
N ALA A 69 11.07 -13.34 -5.86
CA ALA A 69 11.77 -14.32 -5.03
C ALA A 69 11.32 -14.32 -3.56
N VAL A 70 10.98 -13.13 -3.03
CA VAL A 70 10.42 -12.98 -1.68
C VAL A 70 8.98 -13.48 -1.63
N LEU A 71 8.16 -13.13 -2.62
CA LEU A 71 6.75 -13.52 -2.71
C LEU A 71 6.58 -15.03 -2.89
N GLN A 72 7.45 -15.69 -3.67
CA GLN A 72 7.41 -17.14 -3.88
C GLN A 72 7.50 -17.91 -2.55
N GLN A 73 8.25 -17.36 -1.59
CA GLN A 73 8.37 -17.95 -0.25
C GLN A 73 7.23 -17.55 0.69
N LEU A 74 6.50 -16.48 0.39
CA LEU A 74 5.31 -16.07 1.15
C LEU A 74 4.09 -16.90 0.77
N ASP A 75 3.87 -17.10 -0.53
CA ASP A 75 2.66 -17.74 -1.07
C ASP A 75 2.86 -19.25 -1.34
N ASP A 76 4.10 -19.75 -1.35
CA ASP A 76 4.43 -21.14 -1.72
C ASP A 76 3.85 -21.54 -3.11
N LEU A 77 3.79 -20.54 -3.99
CA LEU A 77 3.34 -20.66 -5.38
C LEU A 77 4.52 -20.42 -6.33
N ASN A 78 4.41 -21.00 -7.53
CA ASN A 78 5.24 -20.61 -8.66
C ASN A 78 4.75 -19.25 -9.18
N ILE A 79 5.11 -18.19 -8.46
CA ILE A 79 4.75 -16.82 -8.80
C ILE A 79 5.60 -16.36 -9.97
N HIS A 80 4.94 -15.68 -10.91
CA HIS A 80 5.58 -14.84 -11.90
C HIS A 80 5.05 -13.42 -11.75
N VAL A 81 5.95 -12.44 -11.61
CA VAL A 81 5.59 -11.02 -11.57
C VAL A 81 5.61 -10.46 -12.99
N GLU A 82 4.47 -9.99 -13.47
CA GLU A 82 4.32 -9.41 -14.80
C GLU A 82 4.15 -7.89 -14.71
N ALA A 83 4.66 -7.15 -15.70
CA ALA A 83 4.50 -5.70 -15.72
C ALA A 83 3.06 -5.30 -16.09
N LEU A 84 2.54 -4.23 -15.49
CA LEU A 84 1.18 -3.73 -15.78
C LEU A 84 0.97 -3.45 -17.28
N SER A 85 2.01 -3.04 -18.00
CA SER A 85 1.97 -2.80 -19.45
C SER A 85 1.61 -4.04 -20.28
N GLN A 86 1.72 -5.25 -19.74
CA GLN A 86 1.27 -6.48 -20.39
C GLN A 86 -0.26 -6.64 -20.34
N PHE A 87 -0.92 -6.02 -19.36
CA PHE A 87 -2.37 -6.12 -19.12
C PHE A 87 -3.12 -4.87 -19.55
N ALA A 88 -2.52 -3.72 -19.29
CA ALA A 88 -3.10 -2.44 -19.52
C ALA A 88 -3.18 -2.15 -21.03
N PRO A 89 -4.33 -1.67 -21.54
CA PRO A 89 -4.44 -1.26 -22.94
C PRO A 89 -3.34 -0.28 -23.33
N THR A 90 -2.76 -0.44 -24.51
CA THR A 90 -1.78 0.50 -25.09
C THR A 90 -2.42 1.76 -25.67
N ASN A 91 -3.65 2.07 -25.26
CA ASN A 91 -4.36 3.28 -25.64
C ASN A 91 -4.62 4.13 -24.39
N ASP A 92 -4.81 5.44 -24.55
CA ASP A 92 -4.94 6.43 -23.47
C ASP A 92 -6.25 6.30 -22.64
N SER A 93 -6.85 5.11 -22.56
CA SER A 93 -8.21 4.93 -22.06
C SER A 93 -8.29 4.50 -20.60
N TRP A 94 -7.18 4.10 -19.99
CA TRP A 94 -7.20 3.56 -18.64
C TRP A 94 -6.52 4.49 -17.63
N GLN A 95 -7.12 4.51 -16.44
CA GLN A 95 -6.56 5.12 -15.25
C GLN A 95 -6.77 4.13 -14.11
N LEU A 96 -5.73 3.93 -13.31
CA LEU A 96 -5.77 3.11 -12.11
C LEU A 96 -5.54 4.02 -10.91
N THR A 97 -6.43 3.94 -9.93
CA THR A 97 -6.35 4.79 -8.77
C THR A 97 -6.03 3.96 -7.53
N LEU A 98 -4.95 4.29 -6.85
CA LEU A 98 -4.46 3.57 -5.67
C LEU A 98 -4.43 4.51 -4.45
N GLN A 99 -4.58 3.92 -3.27
CA GLN A 99 -4.42 4.62 -2.00
C GLN A 99 -3.02 4.35 -1.47
N THR A 100 -2.26 5.40 -1.15
CA THR A 100 -0.93 5.24 -0.55
C THR A 100 -1.04 4.75 0.88
N PRO A 101 -0.09 3.95 1.37
CA PRO A 101 0.00 3.62 2.79
C PRO A 101 0.15 4.92 3.60
N PRO A 102 -0.28 4.92 4.88
CA PRO A 102 -0.03 6.06 5.73
C PRO A 102 1.48 6.21 5.91
N LEU A 103 2.01 7.37 5.48
CA LEU A 103 3.44 7.70 5.63
C LEU A 103 3.89 7.38 7.05
N SER A 104 5.01 6.65 7.15
CA SER A 104 5.67 6.39 8.42
C SER A 104 6.06 7.72 9.06
N GLN A 105 5.17 8.30 9.89
CA GLN A 105 5.41 9.58 10.55
C GLN A 105 6.79 9.57 11.20
N GLU A 106 7.66 10.51 10.81
CA GLU A 106 8.78 10.87 11.67
C GLU A 106 8.21 11.11 13.06
N GLN A 107 8.84 10.47 14.07
CA GLN A 107 8.40 10.51 15.46
C GLN A 107 8.25 11.96 15.93
N THR A 108 7.07 12.55 15.72
CA THR A 108 6.65 13.75 16.39
C THR A 108 6.49 13.32 17.84
N LYS A 109 7.46 13.73 18.67
CA LYS A 109 7.50 13.45 20.10
C LYS A 109 6.10 13.66 20.68
N PRO A 110 5.48 12.64 21.30
CA PRO A 110 4.11 12.76 21.76
C PRO A 110 4.02 13.86 22.81
N SER A 111 3.23 14.88 22.50
CA SER A 111 2.81 15.90 23.46
C SER A 111 1.77 15.29 24.40
N TYR A 112 2.23 14.96 25.61
CA TYR A 112 1.48 14.68 26.84
C TYR A 112 0.78 13.31 27.02
N VAL A 113 1.38 12.56 27.95
CA VAL A 113 0.76 11.65 28.94
C VAL A 113 -0.17 10.56 28.38
N THR A 114 0.43 9.57 27.75
CA THR A 114 -0.06 8.19 27.82
C THR A 114 1.15 7.28 27.96
N SER A 115 1.02 6.25 28.77
CA SER A 115 2.06 5.31 29.22
C SER A 115 3.10 5.00 28.15
N VAL A 116 4.35 5.41 28.42
CA VAL A 116 5.56 5.17 27.61
C VAL A 116 5.80 3.67 27.31
N LYS A 117 5.08 2.76 27.98
CA LYS A 117 5.15 1.30 27.77
C LYS A 117 4.22 0.77 26.68
N ASP A 118 3.18 1.50 26.27
CA ASP A 118 2.24 1.03 25.23
C ASP A 118 2.56 1.56 23.82
N LEU A 119 3.41 2.60 23.74
CA LEU A 119 3.84 3.25 22.49
C LEU A 119 5.07 2.59 21.81
N GLN A 120 5.69 1.61 22.46
CA GLN A 120 6.80 0.81 21.90
C GLN A 120 6.36 -0.64 21.63
N LYS A 121 5.19 -0.86 21.03
CA LYS A 121 5.09 -2.04 20.16
C LYS A 121 6.01 -1.77 18.99
N ASP A 122 7.27 -2.22 19.09
CA ASP A 122 8.19 -2.30 17.96
C ASP A 122 7.39 -2.75 16.75
N LYS A 123 7.21 -1.87 15.75
CA LYS A 123 6.74 -2.28 14.42
C LYS A 123 7.67 -3.44 14.05
N GLN A 124 7.14 -4.66 13.98
CA GLN A 124 7.96 -5.84 13.73
C GLN A 124 8.42 -5.79 12.28
N LEU A 125 9.56 -5.13 12.07
CA LEU A 125 10.19 -5.00 10.76
C LEU A 125 10.80 -6.34 10.36
N LYS A 126 10.59 -6.75 9.12
CA LYS A 126 11.29 -7.90 8.56
C LYS A 126 12.51 -7.42 7.78
N ARG A 127 13.66 -8.06 7.98
CA ARG A 127 14.89 -7.83 7.23
C ARG A 127 15.33 -9.10 6.53
N ILE A 128 15.77 -8.97 5.29
CA ILE A 128 16.24 -10.06 4.43
C ILE A 128 17.54 -9.62 3.78
N GLU A 129 18.60 -10.43 3.92
CA GLU A 129 19.82 -10.34 3.14
C GLU A 129 19.62 -11.14 1.85
N LEU A 130 19.47 -10.44 0.73
CA LEU A 130 19.31 -11.06 -0.58
C LEU A 130 20.63 -10.99 -1.35
N HIS A 131 21.20 -12.15 -1.65
CA HIS A 131 22.38 -12.28 -2.51
C HIS A 131 21.95 -12.48 -3.96
N LEU A 132 22.26 -11.51 -4.81
CA LEU A 132 22.03 -11.57 -6.25
C LEU A 132 23.28 -12.15 -6.92
N ILE A 133 23.15 -13.35 -7.46
CA ILE A 133 24.21 -14.03 -8.20
C ILE A 133 24.03 -13.75 -9.68
N GLY A 134 24.88 -12.90 -10.24
CA GLY A 134 24.86 -12.51 -11.66
C GLY A 134 25.33 -13.63 -12.60
N GLN A 135 25.12 -13.44 -13.90
CA GLN A 135 25.51 -14.39 -14.94
C GLN A 135 27.04 -14.66 -14.98
N ASP A 136 27.83 -13.68 -14.55
CA ASP A 136 29.29 -13.72 -14.45
C ASP A 136 29.78 -14.20 -13.07
N LYS A 137 28.86 -14.73 -12.24
CA LYS A 137 29.09 -15.17 -10.85
C LYS A 137 29.42 -14.05 -9.87
N THR A 138 29.16 -12.80 -10.24
CA THR A 138 29.20 -11.68 -9.28
C THR A 138 28.18 -11.91 -8.19
N ASP A 139 28.56 -11.65 -6.94
CA ASP A 139 27.66 -11.69 -5.78
C ASP A 139 27.41 -10.26 -5.30
N LYS A 140 26.20 -9.76 -5.53
CA LYS A 140 25.74 -8.45 -5.06
C LYS A 140 24.80 -8.66 -3.88
N LEU A 141 25.16 -8.09 -2.74
CA LEU A 141 24.30 -8.06 -1.57
C LEU A 141 23.29 -6.89 -1.66
N CYS A 142 22.01 -7.20 -1.42
CA CYS A 142 20.93 -6.25 -1.21
C CYS A 142 20.26 -6.53 0.14
N LEU A 143 20.10 -5.51 0.96
CA LEU A 143 19.48 -5.56 2.28
C LEU A 143 18.05 -5.03 2.17
N LEU A 144 17.08 -5.94 2.21
CA LEU A 144 15.67 -5.63 2.07
C LEU A 144 15.02 -5.47 3.45
N LYS A 145 14.35 -4.35 3.68
CA LYS A 145 13.59 -4.06 4.90
C LYS A 145 12.12 -3.94 4.53
N PHE A 146 11.26 -4.79 5.10
CA PHE A 146 9.81 -4.72 4.96
C PHE A 146 9.17 -4.13 6.22
N ILE A 147 8.42 -3.05 6.03
CA ILE A 147 7.69 -2.32 7.06
C ILE A 147 6.22 -2.70 6.91
N PRO A 148 5.63 -3.46 7.85
CA PRO A 148 4.25 -3.92 7.71
C PRO A 148 3.24 -2.84 8.10
N HIS A 149 2.26 -2.62 7.21
CA HIS A 149 1.06 -1.82 7.37
C HIS A 149 -0.16 -2.73 7.19
N HIS A 150 -1.16 -2.61 8.07
CA HIS A 150 -2.45 -3.32 8.07
C HIS A 150 -2.53 -4.79 7.57
N LEU A 151 -1.44 -5.56 7.67
CA LEU A 151 -1.41 -6.94 7.19
C LEU A 151 -2.39 -7.83 7.94
N SER A 152 -3.05 -8.71 7.19
CA SER A 152 -3.81 -9.81 7.77
C SER A 152 -2.91 -10.68 8.68
N PRO A 153 -3.46 -11.31 9.74
CA PRO A 153 -2.67 -12.15 10.63
C PRO A 153 -1.89 -13.27 9.92
N PRO A 154 -2.45 -13.99 8.91
CA PRO A 154 -1.71 -15.01 8.17
C PRO A 154 -0.51 -14.44 7.40
N LEU A 155 -0.70 -13.33 6.67
CA LEU A 155 0.38 -12.69 5.92
C LEU A 155 1.48 -12.17 6.84
N ARG A 156 1.11 -11.55 7.96
CA ARG A 156 2.07 -11.10 8.97
C ARG A 156 2.91 -12.26 9.49
N GLN A 157 2.29 -13.40 9.77
CA GLN A 157 2.99 -14.59 10.23
C GLN A 157 3.95 -15.13 9.16
N ALA A 158 3.50 -15.23 7.91
CA ALA A 158 4.34 -15.67 6.79
C ALA A 158 5.56 -14.75 6.60
N LEU A 159 5.36 -13.43 6.63
CA LEU A 159 6.43 -12.43 6.52
C LEU A 159 7.50 -12.59 7.59
N LEU A 160 7.09 -12.82 8.84
CA LEU A 160 8.04 -13.02 9.95
C LEU A 160 8.84 -14.31 9.80
N GLN A 161 8.22 -15.36 9.24
CA GLN A 161 8.80 -16.68 9.05
C GLN A 161 9.76 -16.78 7.87
N LEU A 162 9.76 -15.80 6.93
CA LEU A 162 10.70 -15.80 5.81
C LEU A 162 12.16 -15.97 6.27
N PRO A 163 12.99 -16.72 5.54
CA PRO A 163 14.39 -16.86 5.89
C PRO A 163 15.10 -15.49 5.84
N PRO A 164 16.00 -15.20 6.80
CA PRO A 164 16.70 -13.93 6.87
C PRO A 164 17.76 -13.77 5.79
N LYS A 165 18.15 -14.86 5.12
CA LYS A 165 19.11 -14.87 4.02
C LYS A 165 18.54 -15.63 2.85
N GLN A 166 18.67 -15.07 1.66
CA GLN A 166 18.16 -15.62 0.42
C GLN A 166 19.17 -15.43 -0.70
N THR A 167 19.07 -16.26 -1.72
CA THR A 167 19.95 -16.20 -2.90
C THR A 167 19.09 -16.28 -4.14
N LEU A 168 19.31 -15.35 -5.07
CA LEU A 168 18.62 -15.28 -6.35
C LEU A 168 19.66 -15.29 -7.47
N HIS A 169 19.53 -16.25 -8.39
CA HIS A 169 20.32 -16.26 -9.62
C HIS A 169 19.65 -15.38 -10.66
N THR A 170 20.41 -14.47 -11.26
CA THR A 170 19.90 -13.49 -12.20
C THR A 170 20.68 -13.50 -13.51
N PRO A 171 20.04 -13.13 -14.64
CA PRO A 171 20.73 -13.04 -15.93
C PRO A 171 21.62 -11.79 -16.05
N TYR A 172 21.62 -10.89 -15.06
CA TYR A 172 22.31 -9.61 -15.13
C TYR A 172 23.81 -9.73 -14.86
N SER A 173 24.57 -8.85 -15.50
CA SER A 173 26.01 -8.71 -15.34
C SER A 173 26.40 -7.91 -14.08
N ALA A 174 27.67 -7.98 -13.69
CA ALA A 174 28.21 -7.12 -12.63
C ALA A 174 27.86 -5.64 -12.82
N HIS A 175 27.95 -5.15 -14.06
CA HIS A 175 27.71 -3.74 -14.38
C HIS A 175 26.29 -3.28 -14.01
N GLU A 176 25.28 -4.11 -14.29
CA GLU A 176 23.89 -3.82 -13.97
C GLU A 176 23.61 -3.95 -12.48
N LEU A 177 24.21 -4.96 -11.82
CA LEU A 177 24.03 -5.20 -10.38
C LEU A 177 24.75 -4.16 -9.50
N GLU A 178 25.87 -3.60 -9.97
CA GLU A 178 26.62 -2.58 -9.25
C GLU A 178 25.81 -1.30 -9.04
N LEU A 179 24.94 -0.94 -9.97
CA LEU A 179 24.07 0.25 -9.92
C LEU A 179 23.01 0.17 -8.81
N LEU A 180 22.72 -1.02 -8.31
CA LEU A 180 21.69 -1.21 -7.29
C LEU A 180 22.17 -0.68 -5.93
N PRO A 181 21.31 0.02 -5.17
CA PRO A 181 21.60 0.40 -3.80
C PRO A 181 21.72 -0.84 -2.92
N LEU A 182 22.54 -0.71 -1.87
CA LEU A 182 22.70 -1.77 -0.87
C LEU A 182 21.43 -1.91 -0.01
N HIS A 183 20.74 -0.82 0.28
CA HIS A 183 19.60 -0.80 1.20
C HIS A 183 18.31 -0.50 0.46
N TRP A 184 17.29 -1.33 0.74
CA TRP A 184 15.95 -1.18 0.20
C TRP A 184 14.95 -1.17 1.34
N ALA A 185 14.04 -0.21 1.32
CA ALA A 185 12.96 -0.11 2.28
C ALA A 185 11.63 -0.19 1.54
N PHE A 186 10.84 -1.20 1.91
CA PHE A 186 9.54 -1.47 1.33
C PHE A 186 8.47 -1.36 2.40
N GLU A 187 7.41 -0.61 2.14
CA GLU A 187 6.18 -0.68 2.91
C GLU A 187 5.29 -1.77 2.28
N ILE A 188 4.76 -2.66 3.12
CA ILE A 188 3.89 -3.76 2.68
C ILE A 188 2.53 -3.59 3.34
N ASP A 189 1.48 -3.52 2.53
CA ASP A 189 0.12 -3.25 2.96
C ASP A 189 -0.90 -4.22 2.37
N GLN A 190 -2.03 -4.42 3.05
CA GLN A 190 -3.14 -5.25 2.60
C GLN A 190 -4.52 -4.65 2.96
N ASP A 191 -4.60 -3.37 3.33
CA ASP A 191 -5.87 -2.68 3.60
C ASP A 191 -6.57 -2.11 2.36
N GLY A 192 -5.96 -2.26 1.18
CA GLY A 192 -6.50 -1.81 -0.09
C GLY A 192 -7.69 -2.62 -0.61
N GLU A 193 -8.15 -2.24 -1.80
CA GLU A 193 -9.22 -2.94 -2.52
C GLU A 193 -8.85 -4.42 -2.78
N ALA A 194 -9.82 -5.32 -2.66
CA ALA A 194 -9.61 -6.76 -2.89
C ALA A 194 -9.34 -7.10 -4.36
N GLU A 195 -9.88 -6.27 -5.27
CA GLU A 195 -9.75 -6.40 -6.73
C GLU A 195 -9.21 -5.07 -7.29
N PRO A 196 -7.95 -4.71 -7.00
CA PRO A 196 -7.45 -3.38 -7.30
C PRO A 196 -7.35 -3.11 -8.80
N LEU A 197 -7.26 -4.14 -9.65
CA LEU A 197 -7.18 -4.00 -11.10
C LEU A 197 -8.52 -4.30 -11.81
N ALA A 198 -9.64 -4.28 -11.08
CA ALA A 198 -10.96 -4.58 -11.62
C ALA A 198 -11.33 -3.72 -12.85
N SER A 199 -10.91 -2.45 -12.90
CA SER A 199 -11.15 -1.55 -14.05
C SER A 199 -10.50 -2.03 -15.35
N LEU A 200 -9.52 -2.93 -15.27
CA LEU A 200 -8.81 -3.50 -16.42
C LEU A 200 -9.36 -4.88 -16.83
N TYR A 201 -10.33 -5.43 -16.10
CA TYR A 201 -10.87 -6.78 -16.35
C TYR A 201 -11.60 -6.90 -17.69
N ASP A 202 -12.21 -5.81 -18.16
CA ASP A 202 -12.97 -5.79 -19.40
C ASP A 202 -12.06 -5.84 -20.65
N ASN A 203 -10.73 -5.74 -20.47
CA ASN A 203 -9.77 -5.98 -21.53
C ASN A 203 -9.66 -7.48 -21.85
N ASN A 204 -10.57 -7.98 -22.67
CA ASN A 204 -10.77 -9.41 -23.00
C ASN A 204 -9.57 -10.12 -23.66
N ASN A 205 -8.48 -9.42 -23.95
CA ASN A 205 -7.32 -9.98 -24.65
C ASN A 205 -6.29 -10.61 -23.73
N VAL A 206 -6.43 -10.45 -22.41
CA VAL A 206 -5.42 -10.92 -21.45
C VAL A 206 -5.97 -12.10 -20.64
N PRO A 207 -5.35 -13.28 -20.74
CA PRO A 207 -5.77 -14.43 -19.95
C PRO A 207 -5.54 -14.16 -18.45
N PRO A 208 -6.32 -14.78 -17.56
CA PRO A 208 -6.03 -14.74 -16.13
C PRO A 208 -4.69 -15.42 -15.84
N ALA A 209 -4.06 -15.02 -14.74
CA ALA A 209 -2.84 -15.66 -14.25
C ALA A 209 -3.05 -17.16 -14.04
N HIS A 210 -1.97 -17.92 -14.21
CA HIS A 210 -1.98 -19.38 -14.01
C HIS A 210 -2.11 -19.80 -12.54
N TYR A 211 -2.07 -18.84 -11.63
CA TYR A 211 -2.15 -19.02 -10.18
C TYR A 211 -3.06 -17.94 -9.57
N HIS A 212 -3.51 -18.17 -8.34
CA HIS A 212 -4.27 -17.20 -7.57
C HIS A 212 -3.47 -16.80 -6.34
N PRO A 213 -3.11 -15.51 -6.17
CA PRO A 213 -2.43 -15.04 -4.98
C PRO A 213 -3.21 -15.41 -3.71
N GLN A 214 -2.54 -15.96 -2.70
CA GLN A 214 -3.17 -16.18 -1.39
C GLN A 214 -3.48 -14.86 -0.69
N PHE A 215 -2.70 -13.82 -0.98
CA PHE A 215 -2.80 -12.52 -0.34
C PHE A 215 -3.30 -11.45 -1.31
N ASN A 216 -4.55 -11.58 -1.77
CA ASN A 216 -5.20 -10.56 -2.61
C ASN A 216 -5.20 -9.18 -1.94
N GLY A 217 -5.10 -8.13 -2.76
CA GLY A 217 -5.02 -6.75 -2.29
C GLY A 217 -3.69 -6.39 -1.62
N LEU A 218 -2.72 -7.30 -1.58
CA LEU A 218 -1.34 -7.00 -1.17
C LEU A 218 -0.76 -5.93 -2.08
N GLN A 219 -0.15 -4.92 -1.46
CA GLN A 219 0.55 -3.84 -2.12
C GLN A 219 1.95 -3.70 -1.51
N ILE A 220 2.96 -3.51 -2.36
CA ILE A 220 4.33 -3.22 -1.95
C ILE A 220 4.72 -1.87 -2.54
N TRP A 221 5.20 -1.01 -1.65
CA TRP A 221 5.60 0.35 -1.94
C TRP A 221 7.07 0.52 -1.63
N PHE A 222 7.78 1.30 -2.44
CA PHE A 222 9.14 1.73 -2.14
C PHE A 222 9.11 3.03 -1.34
N GLU A 223 9.74 3.02 -0.17
CA GLU A 223 9.86 4.20 0.70
C GLU A 223 10.86 5.19 0.06
N ARG A 224 10.39 6.39 -0.30
CA ARG A 224 11.24 7.53 -0.69
C ARG A 224 11.16 8.61 0.39
N GLN A 225 12.00 9.65 0.27
CA GLN A 225 12.08 10.69 1.31
C GLN A 225 10.79 11.49 1.48
N GLU A 226 10.07 11.75 0.38
CA GLU A 226 8.90 12.64 0.37
C GLU A 226 7.58 11.92 0.06
N ASP A 227 7.64 10.71 -0.51
CA ASP A 227 6.49 9.93 -0.94
C ASP A 227 6.78 8.41 -0.95
N ALA A 228 5.80 7.63 -1.39
CA ALA A 228 5.92 6.18 -1.56
C ALA A 228 5.57 5.81 -3.01
N LEU A 229 6.46 5.08 -3.69
CA LEU A 229 6.24 4.64 -5.06
C LEU A 229 5.59 3.25 -5.06
N PRO A 230 4.42 3.04 -5.72
CA PRO A 230 3.85 1.71 -5.86
C PRO A 230 4.77 0.86 -6.74
N LEU A 231 5.25 -0.26 -6.21
CA LEU A 231 6.08 -1.19 -6.98
C LEU A 231 5.32 -2.42 -7.43
N LEU A 232 4.46 -2.96 -6.57
CA LEU A 232 3.80 -4.23 -6.84
C LEU A 232 2.42 -4.28 -6.20
N ILE A 233 1.47 -4.85 -6.93
CA ILE A 233 0.11 -5.09 -6.45
C ILE A 233 -0.32 -6.51 -6.78
N SER A 234 -1.07 -7.12 -5.88
CA SER A 234 -1.71 -8.42 -6.14
C SER A 234 -3.17 -8.24 -6.54
N ASP A 235 -3.59 -9.02 -7.52
CA ASP A 235 -4.94 -9.05 -8.03
C ASP A 235 -5.37 -10.52 -8.25
N PRO A 236 -6.60 -10.91 -7.89
CA PRO A 236 -7.04 -12.30 -8.00
C PRO A 236 -7.06 -12.82 -9.44
N ARG A 237 -7.25 -11.95 -10.44
CA ARG A 237 -7.28 -12.33 -11.85
C ARG A 237 -5.90 -12.27 -12.48
N PHE A 238 -5.13 -11.23 -12.20
CA PHE A 238 -3.85 -10.99 -12.87
C PHE A 238 -2.61 -11.44 -12.11
N GLY A 239 -2.75 -11.92 -10.87
CA GLY A 239 -1.62 -12.36 -10.06
C GLY A 239 -0.87 -11.18 -9.44
N TYR A 240 0.45 -11.27 -9.37
CA TYR A 240 1.31 -10.18 -8.88
C TYR A 240 1.81 -9.31 -10.03
N ILE A 241 1.50 -8.02 -9.97
CA ILE A 241 1.75 -7.07 -11.06
C ILE A 241 2.75 -6.00 -10.62
N TYR A 242 3.79 -5.79 -11.44
CA TYR A 242 4.76 -4.72 -11.26
C TYR A 242 4.24 -3.38 -11.82
N LEU A 243 4.42 -2.33 -11.03
CA LEU A 243 3.93 -0.96 -11.28
C LEU A 243 5.06 0.09 -11.30
N GLY A 244 6.30 -0.28 -10.95
CA GLY A 244 7.35 0.70 -10.66
C GLY A 244 7.83 1.54 -11.85
N ASN A 245 7.41 1.23 -13.08
CA ASN A 245 7.71 2.05 -14.26
C ASN A 245 6.66 3.14 -14.54
N TYR A 246 5.64 3.29 -13.69
CA TYR A 246 4.62 4.33 -13.81
C TYR A 246 4.88 5.46 -12.82
N GLU A 247 4.90 6.69 -13.31
CA GLU A 247 4.93 7.85 -12.42
C GLU A 247 3.57 7.98 -11.71
N ALA A 248 3.62 8.16 -10.39
CA ALA A 248 2.43 8.34 -9.55
C ALA A 248 2.24 9.81 -9.22
N TYR A 249 1.00 10.32 -9.34
CA TYR A 249 0.66 11.70 -8.99
C TYR A 249 -0.52 11.73 -8.03
N SER A 250 -0.48 12.64 -7.06
CA SER A 250 -1.60 12.83 -6.13
C SER A 250 -2.69 13.70 -6.78
N ASN A 251 -3.96 13.31 -6.65
CA ASN A 251 -5.11 14.07 -7.19
C ASN A 251 -5.25 15.52 -6.64
N ARG A 252 -4.39 15.96 -5.72
CA ARG A 252 -4.37 17.34 -5.22
C ARG A 252 -3.55 18.29 -6.09
N GLU A 253 -2.75 17.76 -7.01
CA GLU A 253 -1.92 18.54 -7.92
C GLU A 253 -2.03 17.92 -9.32
N TYR A 254 -2.66 18.64 -10.25
CA TYR A 254 -2.59 18.49 -11.71
C TYR A 254 -3.67 17.70 -12.50
N GLU A 255 -4.20 18.38 -13.52
CA GLU A 255 -4.74 17.82 -14.77
C GLU A 255 -3.57 17.59 -15.76
N PRO A 256 -3.67 16.65 -16.72
CA PRO A 256 -2.59 16.35 -17.66
C PRO A 256 -2.25 17.55 -18.56
N GLY A 257 -0.99 18.00 -18.54
CA GLY A 257 -0.47 19.01 -19.49
C GLY A 257 0.44 20.12 -18.94
N GLU A 258 0.70 20.19 -17.63
CA GLU A 258 1.62 21.20 -17.06
C GLU A 258 2.92 20.57 -16.55
N GLU A 259 4.06 21.22 -16.83
CA GLU A 259 5.41 20.84 -16.36
C GLU A 259 5.48 20.95 -14.83
N GLY A 260 5.07 19.90 -14.13
CA GLY A 260 5.26 19.71 -12.70
C GLY A 260 6.59 19.02 -12.39
N ASN A 261 7.10 19.16 -11.16
CA ASN A 261 8.27 18.40 -10.71
C ASN A 261 7.93 16.90 -10.71
N PHE A 262 8.47 16.18 -11.70
CA PHE A 262 8.29 14.76 -11.89
C PHE A 262 9.05 13.96 -10.84
N SER A 263 8.38 13.01 -10.17
CA SER A 263 9.00 12.03 -9.27
C SER A 263 8.87 10.63 -9.87
N GLY A 264 9.32 10.50 -11.13
CA GLY A 264 9.16 9.29 -11.95
C GLY A 264 10.32 8.32 -11.96
N SER A 265 11.46 8.71 -11.39
CA SER A 265 12.66 7.87 -11.35
C SER A 265 12.77 7.18 -9.99
N LEU A 266 13.14 5.90 -10.00
CA LEU A 266 13.79 5.24 -8.87
C LEU A 266 15.10 6.00 -8.60
N ASP A 267 15.02 7.08 -7.83
CA ASP A 267 16.20 7.77 -7.33
C ASP A 267 16.85 6.90 -6.26
N THR A 268 17.70 5.98 -6.73
CA THR A 268 18.50 5.09 -5.89
C THR A 268 19.69 5.80 -5.22
N ASN A 269 19.82 7.12 -5.42
CA ASN A 269 20.85 7.95 -4.83
C ASN A 269 20.49 8.26 -3.38
N VAL A 270 20.83 7.34 -2.48
CA VAL A 270 21.05 7.61 -1.05
C VAL A 270 22.53 7.83 -0.80
#